data_AF-A0A2E7N380-F1
#
_entry.id   AF-A0A2E7N380-F1
#
_cell.length_a   1.000
_cell.length_b   1.000
_cell.length_c   1.000
_cell.angle_alpha   90.00
_cell.angle_beta   90.00
_cell.angle_gamma   90.00
#
_symmetry.space_group_name_H-M   'P 1'
#
loop_
_entity.id
_entity.type
_entity.pdbx_description
1 polymer ?
#
loop_
_entity_poly.entity_id
_entity_poly.type
_entity_poly.pdbx_seq_one_letter_code
_entity_poly.pdbx_strand_id
1 'polypeptide(L)' 'MSSIDITASTESFIAEPRNMILSTIRRDGRPQLTPVWFI' A
#
# COMPACT_ATOMS: atom_id res chain seq x y z
N MET A 1 20.70 9.30 -4.32
CA MET A 1 19.36 9.03 -3.79
C MET A 1 18.39 9.65 -4.78
N SER A 2 17.73 8.86 -5.64
CA SER A 2 16.78 9.40 -6.62
C SER A 2 15.48 9.76 -5.93
N SER A 3 14.97 10.99 -6.08
CA SER A 3 13.60 11.32 -5.70
C SER A 3 12.66 10.56 -6.62
N ILE A 4 11.71 9.84 -6.02
CA ILE A 4 10.57 9.29 -6.75
C ILE A 4 9.51 10.38 -6.67
N ASP A 5 9.27 11.07 -7.77
CA ASP A 5 8.18 12.04 -7.84
C ASP A 5 6.88 11.24 -7.85
N ILE A 6 6.17 11.26 -6.72
CA ILE A 6 4.82 10.70 -6.63
C ILE A 6 3.93 11.61 -7.49
N THR A 7 3.30 11.02 -8.50
CA THR A 7 2.38 11.78 -9.36
C THR A 7 1.18 12.25 -8.53
N ALA A 8 0.63 13.42 -8.84
CA ALA A 8 -0.58 13.94 -8.20
C ALA A 8 -1.76 12.94 -8.26
N SER A 9 -1.80 12.08 -9.29
CA SER A 9 -2.77 10.99 -9.40
C SER A 9 -2.60 9.91 -8.33
N THR A 10 -1.37 9.60 -7.92
CA THR A 10 -1.08 8.61 -6.88
C THR A 10 -1.45 9.15 -5.50
N GLU A 11 -1.16 10.43 -5.25
CA GLU A 11 -1.55 11.09 -3.99
C GLU A 11 -3.08 11.16 -3.85
N SER A 12 -3.76 11.55 -4.92
CA SER A 12 -5.24 11.58 -4.96
C SER A 12 -5.83 10.19 -4.71
N PHE A 13 -5.23 9.15 -5.29
CA PHE A 13 -5.67 7.77 -5.10
C PHE A 13 -5.56 7.29 -3.65
N ILE A 14 -4.45 7.62 -2.96
CA ILE A 14 -4.20 7.22 -1.57
C ILE A 14 -5.09 7.99 -0.59
N ALA A 15 -5.44 9.24 -0.91
CA ALA A 15 -6.28 10.09 -0.06
C ALA A 15 -7.76 9.67 0.00
N GLU A 16 -8.21 8.84 -0.94
CA GLU A 16 -9.58 8.34 -0.96
C GLU A 16 -9.77 7.12 -0.03
N PRO A 17 -10.85 7.06 0.77
CA PRO A 17 -11.12 5.91 1.62
C PRO A 17 -11.47 4.68 0.77
N ARG A 18 -10.57 3.71 0.72
CA ARG A 18 -10.66 2.51 -0.12
C ARG A 18 -10.21 1.26 0.63
N ASN A 19 -10.61 0.11 0.10
CA ASN A 19 -10.01 -1.17 0.48
C ASN A 19 -8.63 -1.29 -0.18
N MET A 20 -7.62 -1.69 0.60
CA MET A 20 -6.27 -1.96 0.13
C MET A 20 -5.80 -3.34 0.53
N ILE A 21 -4.72 -3.82 -0.11
CA ILE A 21 -4.06 -5.07 0.26
C ILE A 21 -2.83 -4.73 1.11
N LEU A 22 -2.83 -5.17 2.37
CA LEU A 22 -1.64 -5.15 3.21
C LEU A 22 -0.85 -6.45 2.97
N SER A 23 0.42 -6.31 2.57
CA SER A 23 1.36 -7.43 2.49
C SER A 23 2.30 -7.40 3.70
N THR A 24 2.21 -8.41 4.55
CA THR A 24 3.19 -8.65 5.63
C THR A 24 4.08 -9.85 5.30
N ILE A 25 5.11 -10.09 6.12
CA ILE A 25 6.01 -11.25 5.98
C ILE A 25 5.68 -12.25 7.09
N ARG A 26 5.39 -13.49 6.72
CA ARG A 26 5.17 -14.59 7.68
C ARG A 26 6.50 -15.07 8.28
N ARG A 27 6.43 -15.86 9.36
CA ARG A 27 7.61 -16.48 9.99
C ARG A 27 8.45 -17.34 9.03
N ASP A 28 7.83 -17.93 8.00
CA ASP A 28 8.50 -18.74 6.98
C ASP A 28 9.07 -17.89 5.81
N GLY A 29 9.01 -16.56 5.91
CA GLY A 29 9.49 -15.63 4.90
C GLY A 29 8.52 -15.40 3.73
N ARG A 30 7.39 -16.09 3.67
CA ARG A 30 6.41 -15.91 2.59
C ARG A 30 5.52 -14.67 2.83
N PRO A 31 5.03 -14.01 1.76
CA PRO A 31 4.11 -12.89 1.90
C PRO A 31 2.73 -13.35 2.39
N GLN A 32 2.14 -12.59 3.31
CA GLN A 32 0.75 -12.70 3.72
C GLN A 32 -0.01 -11.48 3.23
N LEU A 33 -1.04 -11.71 2.41
CA LEU A 33 -1.90 -10.67 1.88
C LEU A 33 -3.21 -10.65 2.66
N THR A 34 -3.58 -9.48 3.16
CA THR A 34 -4.84 -9.25 3.88
C THR A 34 -5.53 -8.00 3.32
N PRO A 35 -6.81 -8.06 2.94
CA PRO A 35 -7.57 -6.87 2.61
C PRO A 35 -7.83 -6.05 3.87
N VAL A 36 -7.61 -4.74 3.80
CA VAL A 36 -7.80 -3.79 4.90
C VAL A 36 -8.60 -2.59 4.44
N TRP A 37 -9.41 -2.02 5.34
CA TRP A 37 -9.87 -0.64 5.18
C TRP A 37 -8.71 0.29 5.54
N PHE A 38 -8.27 1.09 4.58
CA PHE A 38 -7.29 2.14 4.84
C PHE A 38 -8.04 3.41 5.25
N ILE A 39 -7.72 3.90 6.45
CA ILE A 39 -8.30 5.09 7.07
C ILE A 39 -7.31 6.23 6.96
#